data_AF-A0A9W3B057-F1
#
_entry.id   AF-A0A9W3B057-F1
#
_cell.length_a   1.000
_cell.length_b   1.000
_cell.length_c   1.000
_cell.angle_alpha   90.00
_cell.angle_beta   90.00
_cell.angle_gamma   90.00
#
_symmetry.space_group_name_H-M   'P 1'
#
loop_
_entity.id
_entity.type
_entity.pdbx_description
1 polymer ?
#
loop_
_entity_poly.entity_id
_entity_poly.type
_entity_poly.pdbx_seq_one_letter_code
_entity_poly.pdbx_strand_id
1 'polypeptide(L)'
;MSVLMKLMVSLIVCSYLVSAINITSLSSACQTTIDHSGYSDKISNCNSLTSTSAAKLTLVVNGFCTELEFYNIESATCGQSSGSRSSSDAKTSFYNAFNNVSANCQGSGFSCIKDSISGILMKQQEKYCILMNIDLNGNSLKSCLTNPDSGCTSDEFNRLQSAACANNNTSADQKFANAVLGTTQACQSKISYCGGRSDDAKAMVAQERYCDAFNIKVGTDSTETCFTSAGGCTSAEFSTLKEAACDASILTWNLITVVLSYITVFNFM
;
A
#
# COMPACT_ATOMS: atom_id res chain seq x y z
N MET A 1 -8.05 -4.73 -51.43
CA MET A 1 -8.16 -3.38 -50.82
C MET A 1 -9.19 -3.35 -49.68
N SER A 2 -9.15 -4.30 -48.71
CA SER A 2 -10.22 -4.42 -47.68
C SER A 2 -9.77 -4.95 -46.30
N VAL A 3 -8.45 -4.96 -46.02
CA VAL A 3 -7.95 -5.42 -44.70
C VAL A 3 -7.12 -4.35 -44.00
N LEU A 4 -6.33 -3.55 -44.74
CA LEU A 4 -5.56 -2.45 -44.15
C LEU A 4 -6.42 -1.32 -43.54
N MET A 5 -7.64 -1.11 -44.03
CA MET A 5 -8.49 0.00 -43.57
C MET A 5 -9.25 -0.32 -42.27
N LYS A 6 -9.37 -1.60 -41.89
CA LYS A 6 -9.93 -2.00 -40.58
C LYS A 6 -8.91 -1.93 -39.45
N LEU A 7 -7.63 -2.13 -39.75
CA LEU A 7 -6.54 -2.01 -38.77
C LEU A 7 -6.22 -0.54 -38.41
N MET A 8 -6.40 0.40 -39.34
CA MET A 8 -6.19 1.82 -39.04
C MET A 8 -7.32 2.46 -38.22
N VAL A 9 -8.54 1.90 -38.23
CA VAL A 9 -9.63 2.40 -37.36
C VAL A 9 -9.43 1.94 -35.91
N SER A 10 -8.73 0.83 -35.67
CA SER A 10 -8.45 0.35 -34.31
C SER A 10 -7.27 1.05 -33.61
N LEU A 11 -6.45 1.81 -34.35
CA LEU A 11 -5.23 2.45 -33.82
C LEU A 11 -5.36 3.97 -33.62
N ILE A 12 -6.49 4.57 -33.99
CA ILE A 12 -6.68 6.03 -33.95
C ILE A 12 -7.57 6.50 -32.79
N VAL A 13 -8.18 5.60 -32.00
CA VAL A 13 -9.08 6.00 -30.88
C VAL A 13 -8.40 5.99 -29.50
N CYS A 14 -7.18 5.45 -29.35
CA CYS A 14 -6.53 5.35 -28.03
C CYS A 14 -5.56 6.49 -27.68
N SER A 15 -5.61 7.63 -28.39
CA SER A 15 -4.61 8.71 -28.20
C SER A 15 -5.21 10.08 -27.81
N TYR A 16 -6.53 10.24 -27.74
CA TYR A 16 -7.15 11.56 -27.56
C TYR A 16 -8.40 11.59 -26.68
N LEU A 17 -8.54 10.65 -25.74
CA LEU A 17 -9.56 10.70 -24.69
C LEU A 17 -8.92 10.46 -23.31
N VAL A 18 -7.87 11.21 -22.98
CA VAL A 18 -7.77 11.72 -21.60
C VAL A 18 -8.68 12.94 -21.51
N SER A 19 -9.95 12.77 -21.87
CA SER A 19 -11.00 13.70 -21.46
C SER A 19 -10.96 13.63 -19.94
N ALA A 20 -10.53 14.75 -19.33
CA ALA A 20 -10.45 14.97 -17.89
C ALA A 20 -11.40 14.03 -17.17
N ILE A 21 -10.86 12.95 -16.61
CA ILE A 21 -11.69 11.97 -15.92
C ILE A 21 -12.37 12.80 -14.83
N ASN A 22 -13.67 13.04 -14.98
CA ASN A 22 -14.42 13.88 -14.06
C ASN A 22 -14.73 13.01 -12.84
N ILE A 23 -13.66 12.57 -12.15
CA ILE A 23 -13.73 11.67 -11.00
C ILE A 23 -14.09 12.51 -9.79
N THR A 24 -15.33 12.98 -9.79
CA THR A 24 -15.96 13.65 -8.64
C THR A 24 -16.06 12.72 -7.41
N SER A 25 -15.60 11.47 -7.52
CA SER A 25 -15.57 10.47 -6.44
C SER A 25 -14.18 10.18 -5.87
N LEU A 26 -13.09 10.83 -6.32
CA LEU A 26 -11.79 10.67 -5.66
C LEU A 26 -11.68 11.58 -4.45
N SER A 27 -11.15 11.03 -3.37
CA SER A 27 -10.62 11.82 -2.28
C SER A 27 -9.45 12.67 -2.73
N SER A 28 -9.28 13.81 -2.08
CA SER A 28 -8.10 14.67 -2.26
C SER A 28 -6.79 13.93 -2.01
N ALA A 29 -6.77 12.93 -1.11
CA ALA A 29 -5.60 12.11 -0.84
C ALA A 29 -5.25 11.18 -2.01
N CYS A 30 -6.27 10.52 -2.60
CA CYS A 30 -6.08 9.70 -3.78
C CYS A 30 -5.66 10.56 -4.98
N GLN A 31 -6.30 11.71 -5.19
CA GLN A 31 -5.94 12.66 -6.24
C GLN A 31 -4.50 13.16 -6.09
N THR A 32 -4.08 13.55 -4.88
CA THR A 32 -2.71 13.98 -4.59
C THR A 32 -1.70 12.89 -4.93
N THR A 33 -2.04 11.62 -4.65
CA THR A 33 -1.19 10.47 -4.99
C THR A 33 -1.07 10.33 -6.50
N ILE A 34 -2.17 10.42 -7.26
CA ILE A 34 -2.17 10.35 -8.73
C ILE A 34 -1.33 11.47 -9.34
N ASP A 35 -1.54 12.70 -8.88
CA ASP A 35 -0.89 13.91 -9.41
C ASP A 35 0.62 13.90 -9.15
N HIS A 36 1.06 13.46 -7.97
CA HIS A 36 2.49 13.39 -7.63
C HIS A 36 3.26 12.32 -8.39
N SER A 37 2.58 11.31 -8.93
CA SER A 37 3.24 10.10 -9.40
C SER A 37 3.21 9.96 -10.93
N GLY A 38 2.46 10.81 -11.65
CA GLY A 38 2.37 10.77 -13.11
C GLY A 38 1.68 9.49 -13.63
N TYR A 39 0.78 8.90 -12.83
CA TYR A 39 0.19 7.58 -13.13
C TYR A 39 -1.01 7.61 -14.06
N SER A 40 -1.49 8.79 -14.49
CA SER A 40 -2.53 8.91 -15.53
C SER A 40 -2.18 8.05 -16.76
N ASP A 41 -0.92 8.08 -17.16
CA ASP A 41 -0.43 7.40 -18.37
C ASP A 41 -0.33 5.88 -18.15
N LYS A 42 0.00 5.45 -16.93
CA LYS A 42 0.12 4.02 -16.58
C LYS A 42 -1.24 3.34 -16.46
N ILE A 43 -2.27 4.05 -16.01
CA ILE A 43 -3.63 3.50 -15.90
C ILE A 43 -4.31 3.44 -17.27
N SER A 44 -3.94 4.33 -18.19
CA SER A 44 -4.45 4.30 -19.57
C SER A 44 -4.04 3.05 -20.38
N ASN A 45 -3.02 2.29 -19.93
CA ASN A 45 -2.56 1.07 -20.58
C ASN A 45 -3.29 -0.19 -20.06
N CYS A 46 -4.60 -0.21 -20.21
CA CYS A 46 -5.52 -1.23 -19.70
C CYS A 46 -5.26 -2.68 -20.15
N ASN A 47 -4.39 -2.90 -21.15
CA ASN A 47 -4.08 -4.22 -21.69
C ASN A 47 -2.92 -4.92 -20.98
N SER A 48 -2.25 -4.23 -20.05
CA SER A 48 -1.08 -4.76 -19.37
C SER A 48 -1.39 -5.04 -17.90
N LEU A 49 -1.58 -6.31 -17.55
CA LEU A 49 -1.71 -6.80 -16.17
C LEU A 49 -0.59 -6.26 -15.25
N THR A 50 0.61 -6.04 -15.79
CA THR A 50 1.74 -5.48 -15.04
C THR A 50 1.55 -3.99 -14.76
N SER A 51 0.96 -3.23 -15.69
CA SER A 51 0.67 -1.80 -15.49
C SER A 51 -0.45 -1.57 -14.48
N THR A 52 -1.52 -2.38 -14.52
CA THR A 52 -2.64 -2.30 -13.58
C THR A 52 -2.22 -2.72 -12.18
N SER A 53 -1.40 -3.77 -12.07
CA SER A 53 -0.82 -4.19 -10.78
C SER A 53 0.13 -3.14 -10.20
N ALA A 54 0.95 -2.50 -11.04
CA ALA A 54 1.84 -1.42 -10.60
C ALA A 54 1.06 -0.16 -10.18
N ALA A 55 -0.05 0.16 -10.86
CA ALA A 55 -0.94 1.25 -10.48
C ALA A 55 -1.65 0.95 -9.16
N LYS A 56 -2.19 -0.26 -8.97
CA LYS A 56 -2.79 -0.67 -7.68
C LYS A 56 -1.77 -0.61 -6.55
N LEU A 57 -0.56 -1.12 -6.79
CA LEU A 57 0.53 -1.05 -5.83
C LEU A 57 0.85 0.41 -5.46
N THR A 58 0.85 1.33 -6.43
CA THR A 58 1.22 2.72 -6.15
C THR A 58 0.09 3.49 -5.49
N LEU A 59 -1.14 3.35 -5.98
CA LEU A 59 -2.28 4.16 -5.58
C LEU A 59 -2.95 3.66 -4.30
N VAL A 60 -3.10 2.34 -4.17
CA VAL A 60 -3.79 1.72 -3.03
C VAL A 60 -2.81 1.29 -1.97
N VAL A 61 -1.82 0.52 -2.39
CA VAL A 61 -0.97 -0.21 -1.45
C VAL A 61 0.08 0.73 -0.86
N ASN A 62 0.77 1.52 -1.68
CA ASN A 62 1.67 2.58 -1.24
C ASN A 62 0.92 3.88 -0.91
N GLY A 63 -0.08 4.20 -1.73
CA GLY A 63 -0.85 5.44 -1.66
C GLY A 63 -2.03 5.39 -0.70
N PHE A 64 -2.90 6.40 -0.82
CA PHE A 64 -4.08 6.57 0.02
C PHE A 64 -5.39 6.43 -0.76
N CYS A 65 -5.33 5.96 -2.01
CA CYS A 65 -6.54 5.53 -2.68
C CYS A 65 -7.09 4.30 -1.97
N THR A 66 -8.37 4.30 -1.68
CA THR A 66 -9.10 3.09 -1.32
C THR A 66 -9.12 2.14 -2.52
N GLU A 67 -9.36 0.85 -2.26
CA GLU A 67 -9.57 -0.11 -3.36
C GLU A 67 -10.74 0.31 -4.24
N LEU A 68 -11.81 0.85 -3.65
CA LEU A 68 -12.96 1.36 -4.38
C LEU A 68 -12.59 2.52 -5.32
N GLU A 69 -11.81 3.49 -4.83
CA GLU A 69 -11.32 4.59 -5.67
C GLU A 69 -10.47 4.06 -6.83
N PHE A 70 -9.56 3.13 -6.56
CA PHE A 70 -8.77 2.50 -7.62
C PHE A 70 -9.64 1.77 -8.66
N TYR A 71 -10.63 1.00 -8.22
CA TYR A 71 -11.56 0.33 -9.14
C TYR A 71 -12.42 1.31 -9.93
N ASN A 72 -12.82 2.44 -9.33
CA ASN A 72 -13.53 3.48 -10.06
C ASN A 72 -12.63 4.10 -11.14
N ILE A 73 -11.34 4.32 -10.84
CA ILE A 73 -10.38 4.80 -11.84
C ILE A 73 -10.17 3.76 -12.94
N GLU A 74 -9.94 2.50 -12.58
CA GLU A 74 -9.76 1.39 -13.52
C GLU A 74 -11.02 1.20 -14.39
N SER A 75 -12.22 1.22 -13.80
CA SER A 75 -13.48 1.13 -14.52
C SER A 75 -13.69 2.30 -15.49
N ALA A 76 -13.45 3.53 -15.03
CA ALA A 76 -13.57 4.73 -15.86
C ALA A 76 -12.55 4.76 -17.01
N THR A 77 -11.35 4.23 -16.79
CA THR A 77 -10.25 4.28 -17.77
C THR A 77 -10.27 3.07 -18.71
N CYS A 78 -10.65 1.89 -18.20
CA CYS A 78 -10.51 0.61 -18.88
C CYS A 78 -11.84 -0.08 -19.23
N GLY A 79 -12.99 0.50 -18.85
CA GLY A 79 -14.31 -0.08 -19.10
C GLY A 79 -14.58 -1.39 -18.36
N GLN A 80 -13.81 -1.70 -17.31
CA GLN A 80 -14.01 -2.90 -16.50
C GLN A 80 -15.15 -2.71 -15.49
N SER A 81 -15.88 -3.78 -15.20
CA SER A 81 -16.93 -3.77 -14.18
C SER A 81 -16.32 -3.68 -12.78
N SER A 82 -16.76 -2.70 -12.01
CA SER A 82 -16.35 -2.49 -10.62
C SER A 82 -16.78 -3.67 -9.75
N GLY A 83 -15.81 -4.40 -9.18
CA GLY A 83 -16.07 -5.39 -8.14
C GLY A 83 -16.40 -4.71 -6.81
N SER A 84 -17.43 -5.20 -6.12
CA SER A 84 -17.69 -4.80 -4.73
C SER A 84 -16.66 -5.46 -3.82
N ARG A 85 -15.85 -4.66 -3.13
CA ARG A 85 -15.02 -5.15 -2.02
C ARG A 85 -15.41 -4.42 -0.74
N SER A 86 -15.65 -5.18 0.32
CA SER A 86 -15.88 -4.61 1.64
C SER A 86 -14.57 -4.06 2.18
N SER A 87 -14.54 -2.78 2.50
CA SER A 87 -13.53 -2.19 3.38
C SER A 87 -13.91 -2.51 4.82
N SER A 88 -12.93 -2.79 5.68
CA SER A 88 -13.19 -2.95 7.12
C SER A 88 -13.65 -1.63 7.73
N ASP A 89 -14.25 -1.70 8.92
CA ASP A 89 -14.68 -0.48 9.62
C ASP A 89 -13.46 0.35 10.07
N ALA A 90 -12.36 -0.30 10.50
CA ALA A 90 -11.12 0.37 10.87
C ALA A 90 -10.54 1.18 9.69
N LYS A 91 -10.47 0.55 8.51
CA LYS A 91 -10.02 1.19 7.26
C LYS A 91 -10.94 2.34 6.87
N THR A 92 -12.24 2.10 6.88
CA THR A 92 -13.25 3.10 6.52
C THR A 92 -13.18 4.31 7.45
N SER A 93 -13.09 4.09 8.76
CA SER A 93 -12.96 5.16 9.77
C SER A 93 -11.71 6.02 9.53
N PHE A 94 -10.55 5.38 9.35
CA PHE A 94 -9.30 6.09 9.11
C PHE A 94 -9.32 6.90 7.82
N TYR A 95 -9.67 6.29 6.68
CA TYR A 95 -9.67 7.00 5.39
C TYR A 95 -10.73 8.09 5.33
N ASN A 96 -11.89 7.93 5.96
CA ASN A 96 -12.88 9.01 6.05
C ASN A 96 -12.33 10.23 6.81
N ALA A 97 -11.57 10.03 7.89
CA ALA A 97 -10.94 11.14 8.59
C ALA A 97 -9.77 11.73 7.78
N PHE A 98 -8.93 10.89 7.16
CA PHE A 98 -7.81 11.31 6.32
C PHE A 98 -8.26 12.13 5.11
N ASN A 99 -9.39 11.79 4.51
CA ASN A 99 -9.94 12.52 3.38
C ASN A 99 -10.57 13.87 3.78
N ASN A 100 -10.81 14.10 5.07
CA ASN A 100 -11.44 15.31 5.61
C ASN A 100 -10.45 16.27 6.32
N VAL A 101 -9.15 16.05 6.16
CA VAL A 101 -8.10 17.01 6.55
C VAL A 101 -7.61 17.79 5.31
N SER A 102 -6.78 18.83 5.52
CA SER A 102 -6.19 19.63 4.45
C SER A 102 -5.30 18.81 3.52
N ALA A 103 -5.16 19.27 2.27
CA ALA A 103 -4.26 18.66 1.29
C ALA A 103 -2.79 18.61 1.77
N ASN A 104 -2.34 19.62 2.53
CA ASN A 104 -1.01 19.64 3.14
C ASN A 104 -0.85 18.49 4.16
N CYS A 105 -1.84 18.32 5.04
CA CYS A 105 -1.86 17.21 6.00
C CYS A 105 -1.88 15.85 5.29
N GLN A 106 -2.66 15.71 4.20
CA GLN A 106 -2.69 14.49 3.39
C GLN A 106 -1.33 14.19 2.74
N GLY A 107 -0.72 15.20 2.11
CA GLY A 107 0.61 15.06 1.49
C GLY A 107 1.69 14.68 2.50
N SER A 108 1.69 15.34 3.67
CA SER A 108 2.58 14.99 4.78
C SER A 108 2.34 13.57 5.29
N GLY A 109 1.08 13.16 5.48
CA GLY A 109 0.76 11.79 5.86
C GLY A 109 1.21 10.75 4.85
N PHE A 110 1.09 11.05 3.55
CA PHE A 110 1.62 10.17 2.53
C PHE A 110 3.15 10.04 2.60
N SER A 111 3.88 11.15 2.67
CA SER A 111 5.34 11.12 2.75
C SER A 111 5.80 10.38 4.01
N CYS A 112 5.26 10.73 5.17
CA CYS A 112 5.64 10.16 6.46
C CYS A 112 5.42 8.64 6.53
N ILE A 113 4.31 8.16 5.99
CA ILE A 113 3.96 6.74 6.04
C ILE A 113 4.76 5.95 5.00
N LYS A 114 4.89 6.47 3.76
CA LYS A 114 5.60 5.79 2.67
C LYS A 114 7.09 5.59 2.96
N ASP A 115 7.71 6.53 3.66
CA ASP A 115 9.15 6.49 3.93
C ASP A 115 9.52 5.55 5.09
N SER A 116 8.54 4.90 5.72
CA SER A 116 8.72 4.00 6.86
C SER A 116 8.12 2.63 6.62
N ILE A 117 8.94 1.57 6.70
CA ILE A 117 8.46 0.18 6.64
C ILE A 117 7.44 -0.11 7.74
N SER A 118 7.68 0.38 8.95
CA SER A 118 6.74 0.23 10.07
C SER A 118 5.44 0.99 9.80
N GLY A 119 5.52 2.18 9.20
CA GLY A 119 4.35 2.94 8.76
C GLY A 119 3.52 2.18 7.71
N ILE A 120 4.18 1.68 6.66
CA ILE A 120 3.56 0.86 5.62
C ILE A 120 2.91 -0.38 6.22
N LEU A 121 3.63 -1.12 7.06
CA LEU A 121 3.15 -2.35 7.69
C LEU A 121 1.91 -2.10 8.55
N MET A 122 1.96 -1.09 9.43
CA MET A 122 0.82 -0.77 10.30
C MET A 122 -0.39 -0.31 9.48
N LYS A 123 -0.19 0.40 8.36
CA LYS A 123 -1.27 0.75 7.43
C LYS A 123 -1.87 -0.49 6.78
N GLN A 124 -1.04 -1.38 6.20
CA GLN A 124 -1.50 -2.58 5.49
C GLN A 124 -2.29 -3.53 6.39
N GLN A 125 -1.79 -3.74 7.61
CA GLN A 125 -2.45 -4.60 8.59
C GLN A 125 -3.52 -3.86 9.41
N GLU A 126 -3.94 -2.68 8.96
CA GLU A 126 -5.03 -1.88 9.53
C GLU A 126 -4.86 -1.59 11.03
N LYS A 127 -3.61 -1.47 11.49
CA LYS A 127 -3.23 -1.06 12.84
C LYS A 127 -3.22 0.46 12.97
N TYR A 128 -4.27 1.14 12.51
CA TYR A 128 -4.30 2.60 12.38
C TYR A 128 -4.07 3.32 13.73
N CYS A 129 -4.65 2.84 14.82
CA CYS A 129 -4.40 3.44 16.13
C CYS A 129 -2.92 3.38 16.53
N ILE A 130 -2.25 2.26 16.25
CA ILE A 130 -0.82 2.10 16.49
C ILE A 130 -0.02 2.97 15.53
N LEU A 131 -0.39 3.00 14.24
CA LEU A 131 0.22 3.86 13.24
C LEU A 131 0.27 5.32 13.69
N MET A 132 -0.82 5.84 14.27
CA MET A 132 -0.88 7.22 14.76
C MET A 132 -0.02 7.48 16.01
N ASN A 133 0.46 6.43 16.68
CA ASN A 133 1.24 6.49 17.92
C ASN A 133 2.65 5.90 17.79
N ILE A 134 3.04 5.43 16.61
CA ILE A 134 4.33 4.76 16.43
C ILE A 134 5.48 5.76 16.42
N ASP A 135 6.61 5.33 16.97
CA ASP A 135 7.91 5.99 16.84
C ASP A 135 8.68 5.38 15.66
N LEU A 136 9.00 6.19 14.66
CA LEU A 136 9.71 5.81 13.45
C LEU A 136 11.16 6.29 13.55
N ASN A 137 12.01 5.52 14.23
CA ASN A 137 13.45 5.84 14.40
C ASN A 137 13.73 7.12 15.21
N GLY A 138 12.98 7.37 16.29
CA GLY A 138 13.12 8.57 17.12
C GLY A 138 12.30 9.76 16.64
N ASN A 139 11.56 9.60 15.53
CA ASN A 139 10.56 10.55 15.07
C ASN A 139 9.19 9.88 15.13
N SER A 140 8.35 10.31 16.05
CA SER A 140 6.94 9.91 16.07
C SER A 140 6.24 10.27 14.74
N LEU A 141 5.26 9.47 14.33
CA LEU A 141 4.41 9.86 13.19
C LEU A 141 3.77 11.24 13.46
N LYS A 142 3.44 11.54 14.72
CA LYS A 142 2.98 12.86 15.14
C LYS A 142 3.96 13.98 14.78
N SER A 143 5.24 13.87 15.13
CA SER A 143 6.25 14.88 14.79
C SER A 143 6.46 15.00 13.29
N CYS A 144 6.33 13.91 12.53
CA CYS A 144 6.40 13.96 11.08
C CYS A 144 5.18 14.68 10.49
N LEU A 145 3.98 14.36 10.98
CA LEU A 145 2.73 14.93 10.53
C LEU A 145 2.54 16.38 10.95
N THR A 146 3.02 16.80 12.12
CA THR A 146 2.78 18.14 12.67
C THR A 146 3.94 19.11 12.44
N ASN A 147 4.78 18.84 11.43
CA ASN A 147 5.85 19.72 11.04
C ASN A 147 5.29 21.12 10.69
N PRO A 148 5.77 22.22 11.32
CA PRO A 148 5.21 23.56 11.18
C PRO A 148 5.18 24.12 9.75
N ASP A 149 6.04 23.63 8.84
CA ASP A 149 6.18 24.21 7.51
C ASP A 149 5.18 23.67 6.47
N SER A 150 4.65 22.45 6.66
CA SER A 150 3.82 21.77 5.65
C SER A 150 2.93 20.64 6.18
N GLY A 151 2.84 20.50 7.50
CA GLY A 151 2.13 19.41 8.17
C GLY A 151 0.64 19.66 8.45
N CYS A 152 0.05 18.68 9.10
CA CYS A 152 -1.22 18.77 9.79
C CYS A 152 -1.16 19.80 10.95
N THR A 153 -2.24 20.56 11.11
CA THR A 153 -2.50 21.25 12.36
C THR A 153 -2.71 20.26 13.52
N SER A 154 -2.60 20.75 14.75
CA SER A 154 -2.88 19.91 15.94
C SER A 154 -4.30 19.34 15.93
N ASP A 155 -5.27 20.13 15.48
CA ASP A 155 -6.68 19.70 15.42
C ASP A 155 -6.89 18.62 14.35
N GLU A 156 -6.27 18.76 13.18
CA GLU A 156 -6.31 17.72 12.14
C GLU A 156 -5.66 16.43 12.64
N PHE A 157 -4.48 16.52 13.27
CA PHE A 157 -3.82 15.35 13.84
C PHE A 157 -4.71 14.66 14.88
N ASN A 158 -5.32 15.42 15.80
CA ASN A 158 -6.18 14.87 16.85
C ASN A 158 -7.44 14.20 16.26
N ARG A 159 -8.02 14.77 15.19
CA ARG A 159 -9.15 14.15 14.47
C ARG A 159 -8.73 12.83 13.82
N LEU A 160 -7.58 12.79 13.16
CA LEU A 160 -7.04 11.57 12.55
C LEU A 160 -6.77 10.50 13.61
N GLN A 161 -6.11 10.88 14.71
CA GLN A 161 -5.79 9.96 15.80
C GLN A 161 -7.06 9.39 16.44
N SER A 162 -8.07 10.24 16.68
CA SER A 162 -9.35 9.80 17.24
C SER A 162 -10.05 8.80 16.31
N ALA A 163 -10.12 9.08 15.01
CA ALA A 163 -10.74 8.17 14.05
C ALA A 163 -9.97 6.85 13.87
N ALA A 164 -8.63 6.92 13.89
CA ALA A 164 -7.75 5.76 13.82
C ALA A 164 -7.91 4.81 15.02
N CYS A 165 -8.23 5.37 16.19
CA CYS A 165 -8.42 4.62 17.44
C CYS A 165 -9.88 4.29 17.76
N ALA A 166 -10.84 4.83 17.01
CA ALA A 166 -12.27 4.61 17.25
C ALA A 166 -12.75 3.21 16.85
N ASN A 167 -12.05 2.53 15.93
CA ASN A 167 -12.45 1.22 15.43
C ASN A 167 -11.24 0.31 15.19
N ASN A 168 -11.30 -0.90 15.74
CA ASN A 168 -10.28 -1.93 15.59
C ASN A 168 -10.78 -3.17 14.82
N ASN A 169 -12.02 -3.14 14.31
CA ASN A 169 -12.59 -4.19 13.48
C ASN A 169 -11.93 -4.14 12.10
N THR A 170 -11.07 -5.13 11.86
CA THR A 170 -10.22 -5.26 10.69
C THR A 170 -10.51 -6.57 9.97
N SER A 171 -10.36 -6.56 8.64
CA SER A 171 -10.33 -7.78 7.83
C SER A 171 -8.92 -8.18 7.41
N ALA A 172 -7.90 -7.39 7.75
CA ALA A 172 -6.51 -7.64 7.39
C ALA A 172 -5.85 -8.64 8.36
N ASP A 173 -4.93 -9.46 7.85
CA ASP A 173 -4.06 -10.27 8.69
C ASP A 173 -3.11 -9.36 9.48
N GLN A 174 -3.12 -9.50 10.81
CA GLN A 174 -2.35 -8.68 11.73
C GLN A 174 -1.13 -9.39 12.33
N LYS A 175 -0.83 -10.62 11.89
CA LYS A 175 0.21 -11.47 12.50
C LYS A 175 1.57 -10.79 12.52
N PHE A 176 2.02 -10.25 11.39
CA PHE A 176 3.35 -9.68 11.30
C PHE A 176 3.48 -8.33 12.03
N ALA A 177 2.46 -7.48 12.00
CA ALA A 177 2.43 -6.25 12.80
C ALA A 177 2.45 -6.57 14.31
N ASN A 178 1.69 -7.57 14.75
CA ASN A 178 1.72 -8.03 16.15
C ASN A 178 3.10 -8.56 16.55
N ALA A 179 3.78 -9.30 15.66
CA ALA A 179 5.14 -9.77 15.91
C ALA A 179 6.13 -8.61 16.05
N VAL A 180 6.07 -7.60 15.17
CA VAL A 180 6.89 -6.38 15.29
C VAL A 180 6.66 -5.67 16.62
N LEU A 181 5.40 -5.46 17.00
CA LEU A 181 5.03 -4.80 18.27
C LEU A 181 5.42 -5.62 19.51
N GLY A 182 5.55 -6.94 19.37
CA GLY A 182 6.00 -7.85 20.44
C GLY A 182 7.52 -7.84 20.66
N THR A 183 8.30 -7.20 19.79
CA THR A 183 9.76 -7.06 19.97
C THR A 183 10.13 -5.86 20.83
N THR A 184 11.37 -5.83 21.31
CA THR A 184 11.94 -4.70 22.05
C THR A 184 12.00 -3.44 21.20
N GLN A 185 12.00 -2.27 21.86
CA GLN A 185 12.14 -0.98 21.18
C GLN A 185 13.45 -0.88 20.36
N ALA A 186 14.52 -1.50 20.83
CA ALA A 186 15.79 -1.60 20.11
C ALA A 186 15.62 -2.36 18.78
N CYS A 187 14.92 -3.50 18.81
CA CYS A 187 14.60 -4.26 17.61
C CYS A 187 13.66 -3.49 16.66
N GLN A 188 12.58 -2.89 17.17
CA GLN A 188 11.66 -2.08 16.35
C GLN A 188 12.36 -0.90 15.65
N SER A 189 13.28 -0.24 16.36
CA SER A 189 14.13 0.82 15.79
C SER A 189 15.04 0.25 14.70
N LYS A 190 15.59 -0.95 14.90
CA LYS A 190 16.45 -1.59 13.90
C LYS A 190 15.68 -2.03 12.65
N ILE A 191 14.47 -2.57 12.79
CA ILE A 191 13.57 -2.90 11.68
C ILE A 191 13.29 -1.63 10.86
N SER A 192 12.93 -0.55 11.53
CA SER A 192 12.62 0.73 10.90
C SER A 192 13.83 1.33 10.19
N TYR A 193 15.02 1.25 10.79
CA TYR A 193 16.28 1.71 10.19
C TYR A 193 16.69 0.87 8.97
N CYS A 194 16.80 -0.45 9.15
CA CYS A 194 17.27 -1.36 8.11
C CYS A 194 16.27 -1.43 6.95
N GLY A 195 14.98 -1.45 7.27
CA GLY A 195 13.90 -1.43 6.29
C GLY A 195 13.82 -0.14 5.49
N GLY A 196 14.02 1.02 6.14
CA GLY A 196 13.98 2.33 5.48
C GLY A 196 15.10 2.54 4.44
N ARG A 197 16.21 1.80 4.55
CA ARG A 197 17.38 1.94 3.68
C ARG A 197 17.24 1.27 2.31
N SER A 198 16.25 0.40 2.11
CA SER A 198 16.06 -0.34 0.87
C SER A 198 14.69 -0.02 0.27
N ASP A 199 14.69 0.61 -0.90
CA ASP A 199 13.46 0.84 -1.67
C ASP A 199 12.80 -0.49 -2.06
N ASP A 200 13.60 -1.52 -2.34
CA ASP A 200 13.10 -2.88 -2.59
C ASP A 200 12.41 -3.46 -1.34
N ALA A 201 12.96 -3.26 -0.14
CA ALA A 201 12.33 -3.71 1.09
C ALA A 201 11.01 -3.00 1.34
N LYS A 202 10.97 -1.67 1.18
CA LYS A 202 9.74 -0.88 1.28
C LYS A 202 8.69 -1.35 0.26
N ALA A 203 9.10 -1.59 -0.99
CA ALA A 203 8.22 -2.09 -2.03
C ALA A 203 7.69 -3.51 -1.76
N MET A 204 8.52 -4.41 -1.22
CA MET A 204 8.11 -5.77 -0.85
C MET A 204 7.14 -5.77 0.34
N VAL A 205 7.42 -5.00 1.40
CA VAL A 205 6.51 -4.86 2.55
C VAL A 205 5.19 -4.24 2.11
N ALA A 206 5.23 -3.23 1.24
CA ALA A 206 4.02 -2.68 0.67
C ALA A 206 3.20 -3.76 -0.04
N GLN A 207 3.82 -4.58 -0.89
CA GLN A 207 3.17 -5.69 -1.59
C GLN A 207 2.72 -6.86 -0.67
N GLU A 208 2.79 -6.70 0.65
CA GLU A 208 2.53 -7.75 1.64
C GLU A 208 3.47 -8.98 1.48
N ARG A 209 4.57 -8.81 0.74
CA ARG A 209 5.62 -9.81 0.54
C ARG A 209 6.64 -9.72 1.67
N TYR A 210 6.14 -9.81 2.90
CA TYR A 210 6.93 -9.63 4.11
C TYR A 210 8.10 -10.61 4.15
N CYS A 211 7.88 -11.89 3.83
CA CYS A 211 8.96 -12.88 3.79
C CYS A 211 10.08 -12.51 2.81
N ASP A 212 9.75 -11.99 1.63
CA ASP A 212 10.76 -11.60 0.64
C ASP A 212 11.60 -10.43 1.15
N ALA A 213 10.96 -9.45 1.81
CA ALA A 213 11.66 -8.31 2.41
C ALA A 213 12.72 -8.75 3.46
N PHE A 214 12.44 -9.84 4.18
CA PHE A 214 13.36 -10.42 5.17
C PHE A 214 14.51 -11.23 4.54
N ASN A 215 14.41 -11.57 3.26
CA ASN A 215 15.42 -12.34 2.53
C ASN A 215 16.26 -11.49 1.57
N ILE A 216 16.11 -10.15 1.60
CA ILE A 216 16.93 -9.24 0.80
C ILE A 216 18.40 -9.36 1.21
N LYS A 217 19.27 -9.45 0.20
CA LYS A 217 20.73 -9.44 0.33
C LYS A 217 21.30 -8.38 -0.60
N VAL A 218 22.13 -7.49 -0.07
CA VAL A 218 22.84 -6.46 -0.83
C VAL A 218 24.33 -6.63 -0.57
N GLY A 219 25.04 -7.23 -1.52
CA GLY A 219 26.46 -7.56 -1.33
C GLY A 219 26.67 -8.55 -0.19
N THR A 220 27.46 -8.16 0.82
CA THR A 220 27.70 -8.97 2.03
C THR A 220 26.69 -8.72 3.14
N ASP A 221 25.86 -7.68 3.03
CA ASP A 221 24.85 -7.34 4.02
C ASP A 221 23.53 -8.05 3.69
N SER A 222 22.90 -8.62 4.72
CA SER A 222 21.56 -9.19 4.63
C SER A 222 20.61 -8.47 5.58
N THR A 223 19.30 -8.55 5.33
CA THR A 223 18.30 -8.04 6.29
C THR A 223 18.53 -8.61 7.68
N GLU A 224 18.85 -9.90 7.78
CA GLU A 224 19.22 -10.57 9.03
C GLU A 224 20.44 -9.94 9.71
N THR A 225 21.54 -9.73 8.98
CA THR A 225 22.76 -9.09 9.50
C THR A 225 22.48 -7.68 9.99
N CYS A 226 21.64 -6.92 9.27
CA CYS A 226 21.29 -5.57 9.67
C CYS A 226 20.44 -5.57 10.96
N PHE A 227 19.42 -6.42 11.02
CA PHE A 227 18.49 -6.50 12.15
C PHE A 227 19.18 -6.99 13.42
N THR A 228 20.10 -7.95 13.29
CA THR A 228 20.80 -8.57 14.43
C THR A 228 22.15 -7.92 14.79
N SER A 229 22.55 -6.86 14.07
CA SER A 229 23.75 -6.10 14.40
C SER A 229 23.64 -5.44 15.80
N ALA A 230 24.78 -5.09 16.39
CA ALA A 230 24.88 -4.62 17.79
C ALA A 230 23.79 -3.60 18.16
N GLY A 231 23.10 -3.85 19.27
CA GLY A 231 21.99 -3.02 19.76
C GLY A 231 20.70 -3.14 18.96
N GLY A 232 20.57 -4.13 18.07
CA GLY A 232 19.36 -4.43 17.31
C GLY A 232 18.51 -5.53 17.94
N CYS A 233 17.91 -6.36 17.08
CA CYS A 233 17.13 -7.53 17.47
C CYS A 233 18.02 -8.66 17.99
N THR A 234 17.55 -9.35 19.02
CA THR A 234 18.08 -10.67 19.39
C THR A 234 17.75 -11.71 18.32
N SER A 235 18.49 -12.82 18.29
CA SER A 235 18.18 -13.94 17.38
C SER A 235 16.78 -14.51 17.60
N ALA A 236 16.28 -14.51 18.85
CA ALA A 236 14.93 -14.96 19.17
C ALA A 236 13.86 -14.03 18.58
N GLU A 237 14.01 -12.71 18.76
CA GLU A 237 13.10 -11.72 18.15
C GLU A 237 13.14 -11.83 16.62
N PHE A 238 14.33 -11.94 16.02
CA PHE A 238 14.45 -12.11 14.58
C PHE A 238 13.75 -13.38 14.08
N SER A 239 13.88 -14.50 14.80
CA SER A 239 13.18 -15.75 14.48
C SER A 239 11.66 -15.57 14.52
N THR A 240 11.12 -14.93 15.56
CA THR A 240 9.68 -14.64 15.67
C THR A 240 9.19 -13.73 14.54
N LEU A 241 9.96 -12.70 14.18
CA LEU A 241 9.63 -11.83 13.05
C LEU A 241 9.61 -12.59 11.73
N LYS A 242 10.63 -13.42 11.50
CA LYS A 242 10.77 -14.22 10.29
C LYS A 242 9.63 -15.24 10.19
N GLU A 243 9.30 -15.93 11.28
CA GLU A 243 8.15 -16.82 11.34
C GLU A 243 6.86 -16.06 11.05
N ALA A 244 6.62 -14.91 11.67
CA ALA A 244 5.41 -14.13 11.41
C ALA A 244 5.31 -13.57 9.98
N ALA A 245 6.45 -13.26 9.35
CA ALA A 245 6.52 -12.77 7.97
C ALA A 245 6.45 -13.89 6.91
N CYS A 246 6.97 -15.08 7.23
CA CYS A 246 7.14 -16.21 6.32
C CYS A 246 6.20 -17.39 6.56
N ASP A 247 5.48 -17.44 7.68
CA ASP A 247 4.45 -18.44 7.88
C ASP A 247 3.34 -18.19 6.86
N ALA A 248 3.39 -19.02 5.84
CA ALA A 248 2.49 -18.97 4.73
C ALA A 248 1.10 -19.39 5.19
N SER A 249 0.29 -18.43 5.62
CA SER A 249 -1.14 -18.51 5.33
C SER A 249 -1.30 -18.22 3.83
N ILE A 250 -1.01 -19.25 3.03
CA ILE A 250 -1.29 -19.33 1.60
C ILE A 250 -2.80 -19.20 1.41
N LEU A 251 -3.35 -18.00 1.45
CA LEU A 251 -4.76 -17.75 1.16
C LEU A 251 -4.87 -16.46 0.37
N THR A 252 -4.67 -16.56 -0.95
CA THR A 252 -5.64 -16.13 -1.98
C THR A 252 -5.09 -16.08 -3.41
N TRP A 253 -3.78 -16.11 -3.65
CA TRP A 253 -3.27 -16.08 -5.03
C TRP A 253 -3.39 -17.42 -5.80
N ASN A 254 -3.65 -18.54 -5.10
CA ASN A 254 -3.84 -19.85 -5.74
C ASN A 254 -5.27 -20.16 -6.19
N LEU A 255 -6.28 -19.33 -5.87
CA LEU A 255 -7.64 -19.57 -6.37
C LEU A 255 -7.83 -19.11 -7.82
N ILE A 256 -7.07 -18.13 -8.31
CA ILE A 256 -7.19 -17.68 -9.71
C ILE A 256 -6.53 -18.69 -10.67
N THR A 257 -5.43 -19.32 -10.28
CA THR A 257 -4.77 -20.33 -11.12
C THR A 257 -5.55 -21.64 -11.19
N VAL A 258 -6.19 -22.06 -10.09
CA VAL A 258 -6.99 -23.30 -10.07
C VAL A 258 -8.31 -23.14 -10.84
N VAL A 259 -8.97 -21.98 -10.76
CA VAL A 259 -10.22 -21.74 -11.53
C VAL A 259 -9.94 -21.66 -13.04
N LEU A 260 -8.80 -21.08 -13.47
CA LEU A 260 -8.43 -21.05 -14.89
C LEU A 260 -8.10 -22.46 -15.43
N SER A 261 -7.55 -23.35 -14.62
CA SER A 261 -7.31 -24.75 -15.03
C SER A 261 -8.58 -25.59 -15.16
N TYR A 262 -9.66 -25.24 -14.46
CA TYR A 262 -10.95 -25.93 -14.55
C TYR A 262 -11.80 -25.48 -15.77
N ILE A 263 -11.70 -24.21 -16.18
CA ILE A 263 -12.47 -23.68 -17.33
C ILE A 263 -11.92 -24.19 -18.67
N THR A 264 -10.62 -24.49 -18.76
CA THR A 264 -10.04 -25.07 -19.99
C THR A 264 -10.39 -26.54 -20.18
N VAL A 265 -10.70 -27.29 -19.13
CA VAL A 265 -11.07 -28.72 -19.24
C VAL A 265 -12.53 -28.89 -19.68
N PHE A 266 -13.44 -27.98 -19.28
CA PHE A 266 -14.86 -28.08 -19.63
C PHE A 266 -15.22 -27.60 -21.05
N ASN A 267 -14.30 -26.95 -21.78
CA ASN A 267 -14.50 -26.60 -23.19
C ASN A 267 -13.92 -27.64 -24.17
N PHE A 268 -13.43 -28.77 -23.67
CA PHE A 268 -12.85 -29.86 -24.47
C PHE A 268 -13.53 -31.23 -24.27
N MET A 269 -14.71 -31.26 -23.63
CA MET A 269 -15.65 -32.40 -23.66
C MET A 269 -16.99 -31.93 -24.22
#